data_AF-A0A402AWP7-F1
#
_entry.id   AF-A0A402AWP7-F1
#
_cell.length_a   1.000
_cell.length_b   1.000
_cell.length_c   1.000
_cell.angle_alpha   90.00
_cell.angle_beta   90.00
_cell.angle_gamma   90.00
#
_symmetry.space_group_name_H-M   'P 1'
#
loop_
_entity.id
_entity.type
_entity.pdbx_description
1 polymer ?
#
loop_
_entity_poly.entity_id
_entity_poly.type
_entity_poly.pdbx_seq_one_letter_code
_entity_poly.pdbx_strand_id
1 'polypeptide(L)'
;MSIHAKSSAGTPAAGINPRIFLLALGMFALGTDAFVIAGVLPVIAHETGVQEGLAGQLVTAFSLVYGLGAPLVAVLTARWSPTRVLIVALGLFCLSNLGSAIAPNFALLLVTRILTGCFAATYAPLAYTVGIALAPPEKRGQALALIVMGTTVATALGVPLGTWVGEHLGWRFSFGLIVLLSGIAFLALLVFKLPQMAAPARLSLRARLAPISQPVIVMALLAALCWNIGIYLIYTYVAVILQHNLRISDTSSLFVAFGLGLVVGSWSSGQLADRFGAQRPLLISLIALIIIEATLALVTTTFIGSYLILFLWGALVGLVFIPQQHRLLSIAPEHANVILALNNSALYLGIAGGAAIGGLALHVVPVSHLSWIGAAACLLALVTFLFSLRLSAHSKKADPDTEVQDITVAP
;
A
#
# COMPACT_ATOMS: atom_id res chain seq x y z
N MET A 1 12.00 -10.89 -61.84
CA MET A 1 13.13 -10.85 -60.89
C MET A 1 12.58 -10.39 -59.54
N SER A 2 12.07 -11.33 -58.73
CA SER A 2 11.41 -11.02 -57.45
C SER A 2 12.43 -11.05 -56.33
N ILE A 3 12.58 -9.92 -55.64
CA ILE A 3 13.45 -9.81 -54.46
C ILE A 3 12.67 -10.37 -53.27
N HIS A 4 13.05 -11.57 -52.83
CA HIS A 4 12.56 -12.18 -51.60
C HIS A 4 12.96 -11.31 -50.40
N ALA A 5 11.96 -10.74 -49.73
CA ALA A 5 12.11 -10.21 -48.38
C ALA A 5 12.45 -11.37 -47.43
N LYS A 6 13.67 -11.36 -46.89
CA LYS A 6 14.05 -12.24 -45.78
C LYS A 6 13.15 -11.92 -44.58
N SER A 7 12.27 -12.88 -44.28
CA SER A 7 11.61 -13.05 -42.98
C SER A 7 12.64 -12.84 -41.86
N SER A 8 12.46 -11.81 -41.05
CA SER A 8 13.23 -11.60 -39.83
C SER A 8 12.86 -12.73 -38.86
N ALA A 9 13.77 -13.67 -38.69
CA ALA A 9 13.69 -14.71 -37.67
C ALA A 9 13.32 -14.09 -36.31
N GLY A 10 12.22 -14.56 -35.73
CA GLY A 10 11.75 -14.11 -34.42
C GLY A 10 12.83 -14.33 -33.36
N THR A 11 13.32 -13.25 -32.79
CA THR A 11 14.13 -13.27 -31.57
C THR A 11 13.36 -14.08 -30.51
N PRO A 12 13.97 -15.07 -29.82
CA PRO A 12 13.31 -15.77 -28.74
C PRO A 12 12.72 -14.75 -27.77
N ALA A 13 11.46 -14.92 -27.36
CA ALA A 13 10.77 -14.00 -26.47
C ALA A 13 11.57 -13.84 -25.17
N ALA A 14 12.38 -12.79 -25.08
CA ALA A 14 13.34 -12.60 -24.01
C ALA A 14 12.62 -12.70 -22.65
N GLY A 15 13.07 -13.61 -21.79
CA GLY A 15 12.49 -13.81 -20.45
C GLY A 15 12.47 -12.53 -19.63
N ILE A 16 11.64 -12.48 -18.58
CA ILE A 16 11.61 -11.34 -17.66
C ILE A 16 13.01 -11.18 -17.03
N ASN A 17 13.53 -9.96 -17.00
CA ASN A 17 14.84 -9.69 -16.44
C ASN A 17 14.90 -10.13 -14.96
N PRO A 18 15.84 -11.02 -14.55
CA PRO A 18 15.87 -11.57 -13.20
C PRO A 18 16.03 -10.49 -12.11
N ARG A 19 16.61 -9.33 -12.45
CA ARG A 19 16.74 -8.19 -11.52
C ARG A 19 15.40 -7.64 -11.05
N ILE A 20 14.30 -7.87 -11.79
CA ILE A 20 12.94 -7.47 -11.38
C ILE A 20 12.50 -8.28 -10.15
N PHE A 21 12.91 -9.54 -10.01
CA PHE A 21 12.64 -10.33 -8.81
C PHE A 21 13.38 -9.77 -7.58
N LEU A 22 14.57 -9.20 -7.76
CA LEU A 22 15.31 -8.54 -6.67
C LEU A 22 14.59 -7.26 -6.22
N LEU A 23 14.04 -6.50 -7.17
CA LEU A 23 13.21 -5.33 -6.86
C LEU A 23 11.93 -5.75 -6.11
N ALA A 24 11.29 -6.84 -6.55
CA ALA A 24 10.13 -7.42 -5.90
C ALA A 24 10.46 -7.92 -4.48
N LEU A 25 11.63 -8.51 -4.25
CA LEU A 25 12.09 -8.91 -2.91
C LEU A 25 12.25 -7.70 -1.98
N GLY A 26 12.78 -6.57 -2.47
CA GLY A 26 12.83 -5.34 -1.69
C GLY A 26 11.43 -4.79 -1.37
N MET A 27 10.48 -4.88 -2.31
CA MET A 27 9.07 -4.54 -2.05
C MET A 27 8.41 -5.50 -1.05
N PHE A 28 8.77 -6.78 -1.08
CA PHE A 28 8.32 -7.76 -0.10
C PHE A 28 8.83 -7.45 1.30
N ALA A 29 10.11 -7.09 1.44
CA ALA A 29 10.66 -6.64 2.73
C ALA A 29 9.97 -5.37 3.24
N LEU A 30 9.72 -4.40 2.35
CA LEU A 30 9.02 -3.16 2.68
C LEU A 30 7.55 -3.42 3.09
N GLY A 31 6.82 -4.25 2.35
CA GLY A 31 5.46 -4.63 2.71
C GLY A 31 5.39 -5.39 4.03
N THR A 32 6.37 -6.25 4.30
CA THR A 32 6.46 -6.96 5.59
C THR A 32 6.66 -5.95 6.72
N ASP A 33 7.62 -5.03 6.57
CA ASP A 33 7.92 -3.98 7.54
C ASP A 33 6.74 -3.04 7.81
N ALA A 34 6.04 -2.61 6.77
CA ALA A 34 4.94 -1.67 6.89
C ALA A 34 3.77 -2.22 7.73
N PHE A 35 3.59 -3.54 7.73
CA PHE A 35 2.37 -4.16 8.25
C PHE A 35 2.62 -5.15 9.41
N VAL A 36 3.86 -5.62 9.63
CA VAL A 36 4.16 -6.59 10.70
C VAL A 36 3.85 -6.05 12.09
N ILE A 37 3.96 -4.73 12.30
CA ILE A 37 3.69 -4.10 13.59
C ILE A 37 2.29 -4.48 14.08
N ALA A 38 1.29 -4.56 13.19
CA ALA A 38 -0.07 -4.96 13.58
C ALA A 38 -0.13 -6.29 14.35
N GLY A 39 0.73 -7.26 14.00
CA GLY A 39 0.81 -8.55 14.67
C GLY A 39 1.66 -8.54 15.93
N VAL A 40 2.77 -7.79 15.94
CA VAL A 40 3.70 -7.77 17.08
C VAL A 40 3.43 -6.63 18.06
N LEU A 41 2.40 -5.80 17.80
CA LEU A 41 2.05 -4.63 18.62
C LEU A 41 1.84 -4.99 20.10
N PRO A 42 1.08 -6.05 20.46
CA PRO A 42 0.91 -6.43 21.86
C PRO A 42 2.24 -6.76 22.55
N VAL A 43 3.13 -7.47 21.84
CA VAL A 43 4.47 -7.86 22.35
C VAL A 43 5.36 -6.62 22.54
N ILE A 44 5.35 -5.69 21.59
CA ILE A 44 6.09 -4.42 21.70
C ILE A 44 5.59 -3.63 22.92
N ALA A 45 4.26 -3.48 23.05
CA ALA A 45 3.64 -2.74 24.15
C ALA A 45 4.05 -3.34 25.50
N HIS A 46 3.92 -4.66 25.65
CA HIS A 46 4.30 -5.39 26.85
C HIS A 46 5.79 -5.26 27.20
N GLU A 47 6.70 -5.53 26.26
CA GLU A 47 8.14 -5.51 26.54
C GLU A 47 8.72 -4.09 26.74
N THR A 48 8.13 -3.07 26.11
CA THR A 48 8.59 -1.69 26.28
C THR A 48 7.87 -0.94 27.40
N GLY A 49 6.84 -1.56 28.01
CA GLY A 49 6.05 -0.99 29.10
C GLY A 49 5.12 0.15 28.68
N VAL A 50 4.88 0.32 27.38
CA VAL A 50 3.97 1.36 26.85
C VAL A 50 2.57 0.81 26.61
N GLN A 51 1.58 1.68 26.57
CA GLN A 51 0.22 1.29 26.18
C GLN A 51 0.15 0.95 24.69
N GLU A 52 -0.74 0.04 24.32
CA GLU A 52 -0.96 -0.40 22.93
C GLU A 52 -1.25 0.77 21.98
N GLY A 53 -2.03 1.76 22.42
CA GLY A 53 -2.32 2.97 21.64
C GLY A 53 -1.07 3.81 21.34
N LEU A 54 -0.08 3.81 22.23
CA LEU A 54 1.23 4.44 21.97
C LEU A 54 2.07 3.56 21.03
N ALA A 55 2.05 2.24 21.20
CA ALA A 55 2.74 1.32 20.30
C ALA A 55 2.25 1.43 18.85
N GLY A 56 0.94 1.66 18.64
CA GLY A 56 0.37 1.91 17.31
C GLY A 56 0.91 3.17 16.63
N GLN A 57 1.46 4.14 17.39
CA GLN A 57 2.09 5.34 16.80
C GLN A 57 3.37 5.02 16.02
N LEU A 58 3.96 3.83 16.19
CA LEU A 58 5.02 3.34 15.31
C LEU A 58 4.55 3.23 13.85
N VAL A 59 3.30 2.79 13.64
CA VAL A 59 2.65 2.74 12.32
C VAL A 59 2.34 4.14 11.81
N THR A 60 1.85 5.02 12.70
CA THR A 60 1.59 6.44 12.37
C THR A 60 2.85 7.14 11.89
N ALA A 61 3.94 7.06 12.65
CA ALA A 61 5.19 7.74 12.34
C ALA A 61 5.78 7.25 11.00
N PHE A 62 5.81 5.93 10.79
CA PHE A 62 6.24 5.36 9.52
C PHE A 62 5.39 5.85 8.34
N SER A 63 4.06 5.75 8.47
CA SER A 63 3.14 6.00 7.36
C SER A 63 3.01 7.48 7.02
N LEU A 64 3.06 8.35 8.03
CA LEU A 64 3.05 9.80 7.86
C LEU A 64 4.27 10.25 7.06
N VAL A 65 5.44 9.77 7.46
CA VAL A 65 6.70 10.08 6.79
C VAL A 65 6.76 9.42 5.41
N TYR A 66 6.18 8.23 5.25
CA TYR A 66 6.10 7.59 3.94
C TYR A 66 5.24 8.44 2.97
N GLY A 67 4.04 8.84 3.41
CA GLY A 67 3.10 9.60 2.61
C GLY A 67 3.58 11.01 2.25
N LEU A 68 4.36 11.64 3.14
CA LEU A 68 4.86 13.02 3.00
C LEU A 68 6.33 13.12 2.59
N GLY A 69 7.11 12.04 2.66
CA GLY A 69 8.58 12.07 2.55
C GLY A 69 9.12 12.15 1.12
N ALA A 70 8.30 11.76 0.12
CA ALA A 70 8.73 11.71 -1.27
C ALA A 70 9.26 13.05 -1.83
N PRO A 71 8.66 14.23 -1.56
CA PRO A 71 9.20 15.52 -1.99
C PRO A 71 10.54 15.86 -1.35
N LEU A 72 10.71 15.55 -0.06
CA LEU A 72 11.92 15.91 0.69
C LEU A 72 13.14 15.16 0.12
N VAL A 73 12.99 13.85 -0.08
CA VAL A 73 14.09 13.04 -0.63
C VAL A 73 14.35 13.38 -2.09
N ALA A 74 13.31 13.66 -2.89
CA ALA A 74 13.47 14.07 -4.28
C ALA A 74 14.32 15.34 -4.45
N VAL A 75 14.24 16.29 -3.50
CA VAL A 75 15.09 17.49 -3.48
C VAL A 75 16.55 17.13 -3.20
N LEU A 76 16.79 16.32 -2.16
CA LEU A 76 18.14 15.91 -1.75
C LEU A 76 18.84 15.05 -2.81
N THR A 77 18.08 14.25 -3.56
CA THR A 77 18.62 13.32 -4.55
C THR A 77 18.48 13.83 -5.99
N ALA A 78 18.16 15.12 -6.20
CA ALA A 78 17.83 15.69 -7.50
C ALA A 78 18.97 15.64 -8.55
N ARG A 79 20.19 15.32 -8.13
CA ARG A 79 21.38 15.19 -8.99
C ARG A 79 21.85 13.74 -9.15
N TRP A 80 21.22 12.78 -8.47
CA TRP A 80 21.65 11.39 -8.45
C TRP A 80 20.85 10.58 -9.47
N SER A 81 21.44 9.51 -10.01
CA SER A 81 20.70 8.60 -10.91
C SER A 81 19.63 7.83 -10.11
N PRO A 82 18.43 7.58 -10.68
CA PRO A 82 17.35 6.85 -10.01
C PRO A 82 17.80 5.52 -9.42
N THR A 83 18.64 4.79 -10.17
CA THR A 83 19.25 3.54 -9.76
C THR A 83 20.13 3.66 -8.51
N ARG A 84 20.95 4.72 -8.42
CA ARG A 84 21.80 4.96 -7.25
C ARG A 84 20.95 5.29 -6.02
N VAL A 85 19.94 6.13 -6.20
CA VAL A 85 19.02 6.52 -5.12
C VAL A 85 18.26 5.30 -4.59
N LEU A 86 17.78 4.43 -5.49
CA LEU A 86 17.10 3.19 -5.13
C LEU A 86 17.96 2.29 -4.24
N ILE A 87 19.21 2.03 -4.66
CA ILE A 87 20.12 1.14 -3.92
C ILE A 87 20.47 1.73 -2.55
N VAL A 88 20.76 3.04 -2.49
CA VAL A 88 21.07 3.72 -1.23
C VAL A 88 19.86 3.73 -0.30
N ALA A 89 18.66 3.99 -0.82
CA ALA A 89 17.42 3.94 -0.04
C ALA A 89 17.18 2.55 0.54
N LEU A 90 17.37 1.47 -0.23
CA LEU A 90 17.21 0.11 0.28
C LEU A 90 18.24 -0.24 1.36
N GLY A 91 19.49 0.19 1.19
CA GLY A 91 20.54 0.00 2.20
C GLY A 91 20.23 0.76 3.50
N LEU A 92 19.79 2.00 3.41
CA LEU A 92 19.41 2.81 4.57
C LEU A 92 18.11 2.31 5.23
N PHE A 93 17.16 1.77 4.46
CA PHE A 93 16.00 1.05 4.96
C PHE A 93 16.41 -0.19 5.78
N CYS A 94 17.34 -0.99 5.27
CA CYS A 94 17.90 -2.14 5.98
C CYS A 94 18.60 -1.72 7.29
N LEU A 95 19.45 -0.69 7.24
CA LEU A 95 20.15 -0.16 8.43
C LEU A 95 19.19 0.43 9.47
N SER A 96 18.13 1.13 9.03
CA SER A 96 17.13 1.67 9.95
C SER A 96 16.36 0.55 10.66
N ASN A 97 16.05 -0.54 9.94
CA ASN A 97 15.44 -1.73 10.55
C ASN A 97 16.39 -2.50 11.46
N LEU A 98 17.69 -2.50 11.17
CA LEU A 98 18.69 -3.01 12.12
C LEU A 98 18.67 -2.19 13.42
N GLY A 99 18.55 -0.87 13.30
CA GLY A 99 18.31 0.03 14.43
C GLY A 99 17.06 -0.34 15.22
N SER A 100 15.94 -0.64 14.55
CA SER A 100 14.70 -1.11 15.19
C SER A 100 14.90 -2.42 15.94
N ALA A 101 15.61 -3.38 15.34
CA ALA A 101 15.86 -4.70 15.92
C ALA A 101 16.72 -4.63 17.20
N ILE A 102 17.63 -3.67 17.30
CA ILE A 102 18.51 -3.48 18.46
C ILE A 102 18.06 -2.34 19.38
N ALA A 103 16.86 -1.77 19.16
CA ALA A 103 16.40 -0.63 19.92
C ALA A 103 16.24 -0.98 21.42
N PRO A 104 16.86 -0.21 22.33
CA PRO A 104 16.81 -0.48 23.77
C PRO A 104 15.52 0.07 24.41
N ASN A 105 14.84 1.00 23.74
CA ASN A 105 13.63 1.64 24.24
C ASN A 105 12.70 2.07 23.10
N PHE A 106 11.46 2.42 23.48
CA PHE A 106 10.41 2.82 22.55
C PHE A 106 10.76 4.09 21.75
N ALA A 107 11.41 5.07 22.38
CA ALA A 107 11.76 6.33 21.72
C ALA A 107 12.73 6.10 20.55
N LEU A 108 13.77 5.27 20.74
CA LEU A 108 14.67 4.94 19.65
C LEU A 108 13.96 4.15 18.54
N LEU A 109 13.09 3.21 18.91
CA LEU A 109 12.27 2.46 17.94
C LEU A 109 11.39 3.40 17.11
N LEU A 110 10.78 4.41 17.72
CA LEU A 110 9.99 5.42 17.02
C LEU A 110 10.84 6.23 16.03
N VAL A 111 12.05 6.63 16.42
CA VAL A 111 12.98 7.34 15.52
C VAL A 111 13.38 6.46 14.35
N THR A 112 13.69 5.19 14.57
CA THR A 112 14.03 4.28 13.47
C THR A 112 12.84 4.06 12.56
N ARG A 113 11.59 4.05 13.05
CA ARG A 113 10.39 4.01 12.19
C ARG A 113 10.27 5.21 11.26
N ILE A 114 10.57 6.41 11.76
CA ILE A 114 10.59 7.64 10.94
C ILE A 114 11.61 7.48 9.81
N LEU A 115 12.82 7.03 10.13
CA LEU A 115 13.88 6.80 9.14
C LEU A 115 13.48 5.73 8.13
N THR A 116 12.98 4.59 8.59
CA THR A 116 12.52 3.50 7.72
C THR A 116 11.41 3.98 6.78
N GLY A 117 10.46 4.79 7.26
CA GLY A 117 9.39 5.38 6.44
C GLY A 117 9.93 6.28 5.33
N CYS A 118 10.90 7.16 5.64
CA CYS A 118 11.59 8.01 4.66
C CYS A 118 12.21 7.18 3.53
N PHE A 119 12.96 6.15 3.88
CA PHE A 119 13.70 5.35 2.90
C PHE A 119 12.78 4.41 2.11
N ALA A 120 11.75 3.87 2.74
CA ALA A 120 10.70 3.09 2.09
C ALA A 120 9.97 3.92 1.01
N ALA A 121 9.57 5.16 1.34
CA ALA A 121 8.91 6.07 0.39
C ALA A 121 9.79 6.47 -0.79
N THR A 122 11.10 6.38 -0.63
CA THR A 122 12.07 6.62 -1.71
C THR A 122 12.24 5.39 -2.58
N TYR A 123 12.38 4.20 -1.97
CA TYR A 123 12.63 2.96 -2.68
C TYR A 123 11.46 2.54 -3.58
N ALA A 124 10.23 2.53 -3.05
CA ALA A 124 9.08 1.95 -3.73
C ALA A 124 8.79 2.53 -5.14
N PRO A 125 8.63 3.86 -5.32
CA PRO A 125 8.37 4.43 -6.65
C PRO A 125 9.54 4.24 -7.62
N LEU A 126 10.77 4.21 -7.11
CA LEU A 126 11.96 3.94 -7.92
C LEU A 126 12.02 2.48 -8.35
N ALA A 127 11.60 1.53 -7.51
CA ALA A 127 11.52 0.13 -7.86
C ALA A 127 10.57 -0.08 -9.05
N TYR A 128 9.39 0.55 -9.06
CA TYR A 128 8.48 0.52 -10.21
C TYR A 128 9.13 1.11 -11.46
N THR A 129 9.74 2.30 -11.35
CA THR A 129 10.35 3.01 -12.47
C THR A 129 11.49 2.22 -13.10
N VAL A 130 12.43 1.72 -12.28
CA VAL A 130 13.57 0.93 -12.73
C VAL A 130 13.11 -0.43 -13.27
N GLY A 131 12.14 -1.07 -12.63
CA GLY A 131 11.57 -2.34 -13.08
C GLY A 131 10.94 -2.27 -14.47
N ILE A 132 10.14 -1.23 -14.72
CA ILE A 132 9.54 -0.97 -16.04
C ILE A 132 10.62 -0.72 -17.10
N ALA A 133 11.69 0.00 -16.75
CA ALA A 133 12.78 0.29 -17.68
C ALA A 133 13.66 -0.94 -18.00
N LEU A 134 13.69 -1.94 -17.12
CA LEU A 134 14.39 -3.21 -17.35
C LEU A 134 13.63 -4.18 -18.26
N ALA A 135 12.34 -3.96 -18.47
CA ALA A 135 11.47 -4.85 -19.23
C ALA A 135 11.29 -4.35 -20.67
N PRO A 136 11.21 -5.27 -21.66
CA PRO A 136 10.81 -4.91 -23.01
C PRO A 136 9.37 -4.33 -23.01
N PRO A 137 9.01 -3.46 -23.97
CA PRO A 137 7.74 -2.73 -23.97
C PRO A 137 6.50 -3.61 -23.73
N GLU A 138 6.49 -4.81 -24.31
CA GLU A 138 5.37 -5.76 -24.26
C GLU A 138 5.23 -6.44 -22.88
N LYS A 139 6.29 -6.39 -22.05
CA LYS A 139 6.32 -7.01 -20.71
C LYS A 139 6.38 -6.01 -19.56
N ARG A 140 6.26 -4.70 -19.83
CA ARG A 140 6.27 -3.66 -18.78
C ARG A 140 5.17 -3.85 -17.75
N GLY A 141 3.98 -4.24 -18.18
CA GLY A 141 2.87 -4.57 -17.28
C GLY A 141 3.18 -5.77 -16.37
N GLN A 142 3.79 -6.83 -16.93
CA GLN A 142 4.21 -8.01 -16.16
C GLN A 142 5.30 -7.65 -15.13
N ALA A 143 6.27 -6.81 -15.51
CA ALA A 143 7.31 -6.34 -14.62
C ALA A 143 6.75 -5.52 -13.46
N LEU A 144 5.83 -4.59 -13.74
CA LEU A 144 5.15 -3.82 -12.72
C LEU A 144 4.33 -4.72 -11.79
N ALA A 145 3.56 -5.66 -12.35
CA ALA A 145 2.76 -6.62 -11.59
C ALA A 145 3.63 -7.46 -10.64
N LEU A 146 4.80 -7.94 -11.09
CA LEU A 146 5.72 -8.72 -10.25
C LEU A 146 6.24 -7.90 -9.06
N ILE A 147 6.58 -6.63 -9.28
CA ILE A 147 7.10 -5.75 -8.23
C ILE A 147 6.00 -5.40 -7.22
N VAL A 148 4.80 -5.08 -7.71
CA VAL A 148 3.63 -4.81 -6.85
C VAL A 148 3.25 -6.06 -6.04
N MET A 149 3.29 -7.24 -6.67
CA MET A 149 3.03 -8.52 -6.03
C MET A 149 3.95 -8.78 -4.84
N GLY A 150 5.18 -8.27 -4.85
CA GLY A 150 6.07 -8.32 -3.67
C GLY A 150 5.40 -7.77 -2.41
N THR A 151 4.73 -6.62 -2.50
CA THR A 151 4.00 -6.02 -1.36
C THR A 151 2.75 -6.83 -1.00
N THR A 152 2.00 -7.30 -1.99
CA THR A 152 0.78 -8.09 -1.75
C THR A 152 1.11 -9.41 -1.07
N VAL A 153 2.10 -10.15 -1.56
CA VAL A 153 2.56 -11.42 -0.98
C VAL A 153 3.16 -11.20 0.41
N ALA A 154 3.73 -10.02 0.70
CA ALA A 154 4.19 -9.69 2.04
C ALA A 154 3.04 -9.74 3.07
N THR A 155 1.84 -9.29 2.73
CA THR A 155 0.70 -9.39 3.66
C THR A 155 0.23 -10.82 3.92
N ALA A 156 0.38 -11.72 2.94
CA ALA A 156 -0.04 -13.12 3.02
C ALA A 156 1.02 -14.05 3.65
N LEU A 157 2.30 -13.70 3.55
CA LEU A 157 3.40 -14.54 4.03
C LEU A 157 4.32 -13.79 4.99
N GLY A 158 4.80 -12.60 4.60
CA GLY A 158 5.76 -11.81 5.37
C GLY A 158 5.23 -11.37 6.73
N VAL A 159 4.00 -10.82 6.77
CA VAL A 159 3.35 -10.38 8.00
C VAL A 159 3.09 -11.56 8.93
N PRO A 160 2.40 -12.64 8.53
CA PRO A 160 2.24 -13.83 9.37
C PRO A 160 3.56 -14.39 9.90
N LEU A 161 4.57 -14.52 9.04
CA LEU A 161 5.88 -15.02 9.46
C LEU A 161 6.55 -14.08 10.47
N GLY A 162 6.49 -12.77 10.23
CA GLY A 162 7.01 -11.76 11.14
C GLY A 162 6.26 -11.71 12.47
N THR A 163 4.94 -11.88 12.45
CA THR A 163 4.09 -12.00 13.63
C THR A 163 4.45 -13.24 14.43
N TRP A 164 4.53 -14.41 13.77
CA TRP A 164 4.89 -15.67 14.43
C TRP A 164 6.28 -15.58 15.09
N VAL A 165 7.28 -15.06 14.37
CA VAL A 165 8.62 -14.80 14.91
C VAL A 165 8.55 -13.84 16.09
N GLY A 166 7.74 -12.79 16.01
CA GLY A 166 7.65 -11.78 17.06
C GLY A 166 6.96 -12.27 18.32
N GLU A 167 5.91 -13.07 18.18
CA GLU A 167 5.16 -13.67 19.29
C GLU A 167 5.96 -14.79 19.98
N HIS A 168 6.83 -15.52 19.27
CA HIS A 168 7.57 -16.66 19.84
C HIS A 168 9.02 -16.37 20.21
N LEU A 169 9.71 -15.52 19.45
CA LEU A 169 11.14 -15.21 19.64
C LEU A 169 11.35 -13.79 20.16
N GLY A 170 10.32 -12.94 20.11
CA GLY A 170 10.35 -11.53 20.49
C GLY A 170 10.34 -10.61 19.27
N TRP A 171 9.67 -9.46 19.40
CA TRP A 171 9.42 -8.50 18.31
C TRP A 171 10.68 -7.99 17.61
N ARG A 172 11.83 -8.00 18.29
CA ARG A 172 13.15 -7.65 17.73
C ARG A 172 13.55 -8.57 16.58
N PHE A 173 13.20 -9.86 16.66
CA PHE A 173 13.49 -10.82 15.60
C PHE A 173 12.60 -10.63 14.37
N SER A 174 11.41 -10.04 14.51
CA SER A 174 10.58 -9.62 13.38
C SER A 174 11.28 -8.54 12.55
N PHE A 175 11.90 -7.56 13.22
CA PHE A 175 12.77 -6.59 12.54
C PHE A 175 14.04 -7.25 11.99
N GLY A 176 14.60 -8.23 12.70
CA GLY A 176 15.71 -9.06 12.18
C GLY A 176 15.37 -9.79 10.87
N LEU A 177 14.16 -10.32 10.74
CA LEU A 177 13.66 -10.91 9.49
C LEU A 177 13.62 -9.87 8.36
N ILE A 178 13.16 -8.66 8.65
CA ILE A 178 13.13 -7.56 7.67
C ILE A 178 14.56 -7.16 7.25
N VAL A 179 15.50 -7.10 8.20
CA VAL A 179 16.93 -6.85 7.92
C VAL A 179 17.49 -7.94 7.01
N LEU A 180 17.18 -9.21 7.27
CA LEU A 180 17.61 -10.33 6.43
C LEU A 180 17.07 -10.18 5.00
N LEU A 181 15.76 -9.99 4.84
CA LEU A 181 15.12 -9.88 3.53
C LEU A 181 15.63 -8.68 2.72
N SER A 182 15.66 -7.50 3.36
CA SER A 182 16.14 -6.27 2.71
C SER A 182 17.65 -6.27 2.48
N GLY A 183 18.43 -6.89 3.37
CA GLY A 183 19.87 -7.08 3.22
C GLY A 183 20.21 -7.99 2.04
N ILE A 184 19.50 -9.10 1.87
CA ILE A 184 19.65 -9.99 0.70
C ILE A 184 19.34 -9.21 -0.59
N ALA A 185 18.21 -8.50 -0.63
CA ALA A 185 17.85 -7.68 -1.79
C ALA A 185 18.90 -6.60 -2.09
N PHE A 186 19.39 -5.89 -1.07
CA PHE A 186 20.42 -4.86 -1.18
C PHE A 186 21.73 -5.41 -1.72
N LEU A 187 22.26 -6.47 -1.12
CA LEU A 187 23.52 -7.10 -1.54
C LEU A 187 23.40 -7.65 -2.97
N ALA A 188 22.28 -8.29 -3.30
CA ALA A 188 22.03 -8.78 -4.65
C ALA A 188 22.02 -7.63 -5.68
N LEU A 189 21.38 -6.50 -5.38
CA LEU A 189 21.37 -5.33 -6.27
C LEU A 189 22.76 -4.68 -6.43
N LEU A 190 23.63 -4.75 -5.42
CA LEU A 190 25.03 -4.32 -5.53
C LEU A 190 25.84 -5.23 -6.45
N VAL A 191 25.64 -6.54 -6.36
CA VAL A 191 26.37 -7.54 -7.16
C VAL A 191 25.88 -7.56 -8.61
N PHE A 192 24.57 -7.65 -8.84
CA PHE A 192 24.01 -7.84 -10.19
C PHE A 192 23.90 -6.56 -11.01
N LYS A 193 24.18 -5.40 -10.38
CA LYS A 193 24.23 -4.04 -10.94
C LYS A 193 23.06 -3.68 -11.86
N LEU A 194 22.26 -2.72 -11.41
CA LEU A 194 21.22 -2.11 -12.24
C LEU A 194 21.85 -1.15 -13.27
N PRO A 195 21.30 -1.06 -14.49
CA PRO A 195 21.77 -0.11 -15.50
C PRO A 195 21.60 1.33 -15.00
N GLN A 196 22.53 2.21 -15.37
CA GLN A 196 22.41 3.62 -15.05
C GLN A 196 21.31 4.25 -15.91
N MET A 197 20.36 4.90 -15.24
CA MET A 197 19.27 5.62 -15.89
C MET A 197 19.51 7.12 -15.78
N ALA A 198 19.17 7.86 -16.83
CA ALA A 198 19.12 9.32 -16.77
C ALA A 198 18.06 9.76 -15.76
N ALA A 199 18.34 10.87 -15.06
CA ALA A 199 17.38 11.44 -14.13
C ALA A 199 16.13 11.91 -14.89
N PRO A 200 14.91 11.58 -14.43
CA PRO A 200 13.69 12.04 -15.07
C PRO A 200 13.57 13.57 -15.00
N ALA A 201 12.83 14.14 -15.95
CA ALA A 201 12.56 15.57 -15.99
C ALA A 201 11.88 16.05 -14.69
N ARG A 202 12.33 17.20 -14.17
CA ARG A 202 11.84 17.75 -12.92
C ARG A 202 10.44 18.33 -13.11
N LEU A 203 9.43 17.73 -12.47
CA LEU A 203 8.12 18.35 -12.29
C LEU A 203 8.18 19.35 -11.13
N SER A 204 7.76 20.59 -11.38
CA SER A 204 7.64 21.63 -10.35
C SER A 204 6.62 21.23 -9.28
N LEU A 205 6.78 21.73 -8.04
CA LEU A 205 5.79 21.51 -6.98
C LEU A 205 4.40 22.03 -7.37
N ARG A 206 4.34 23.17 -8.10
CA ARG A 206 3.09 23.71 -8.63
C ARG A 206 2.39 22.72 -9.56
N ALA A 207 3.13 22.08 -10.48
CA ALA A 207 2.57 21.07 -11.37
C ALA A 207 2.10 19.81 -10.61
N ARG A 208 2.77 19.44 -9.51
CA ARG A 208 2.38 18.32 -8.66
C ARG A 208 1.11 18.58 -7.84
N LEU A 209 0.88 19.83 -7.45
CA LEU A 209 -0.29 20.24 -6.67
C LEU A 209 -1.45 20.74 -7.54
N ALA A 210 -1.21 21.01 -8.81
CA ALA A 210 -2.23 21.51 -9.74
C ALA A 210 -3.52 20.67 -9.75
N PRO A 211 -3.49 19.31 -9.71
CA PRO A 211 -4.72 18.52 -9.68
C PRO A 211 -5.60 18.74 -8.44
N ILE A 212 -5.04 19.23 -7.33
CA ILE A 212 -5.79 19.50 -6.08
C ILE A 212 -6.71 20.72 -6.25
N SER A 213 -6.54 21.53 -7.30
CA SER A 213 -7.48 22.63 -7.59
C SER A 213 -8.85 22.14 -8.05
N GLN A 214 -8.96 20.89 -8.52
CA GLN A 214 -10.20 20.33 -9.05
C GLN A 214 -11.01 19.65 -7.92
N PRO A 215 -12.22 20.14 -7.59
CA PRO A 215 -13.03 19.58 -6.50
C PRO A 215 -13.32 18.08 -6.64
N VAL A 216 -13.49 17.59 -7.88
CA VAL A 216 -13.74 16.18 -8.17
C VAL A 216 -12.56 15.30 -7.71
N ILE A 217 -11.33 15.74 -7.99
CA ILE A 217 -10.10 15.04 -7.60
C ILE A 217 -9.94 15.06 -6.08
N VAL A 218 -10.15 16.22 -5.43
CA VAL A 218 -10.09 16.34 -3.97
C VAL A 218 -11.07 15.39 -3.29
N MET A 219 -12.32 15.33 -3.77
CA MET A 219 -13.33 14.42 -3.20
C MET A 219 -12.98 12.94 -3.45
N ALA A 220 -12.38 12.61 -4.59
CA ALA A 220 -11.93 11.24 -4.87
C ALA A 220 -10.74 10.82 -3.99
N LEU A 221 -9.82 11.75 -3.70
CA LEU A 221 -8.69 11.55 -2.79
C LEU A 221 -9.16 11.51 -1.32
N LEU A 222 -10.13 12.32 -0.93
CA LEU A 222 -10.72 12.32 0.40
C LEU A 222 -11.47 11.02 0.68
N ALA A 223 -12.23 10.51 -0.29
CA ALA A 223 -12.83 9.18 -0.19
C ALA A 223 -11.74 8.12 0.01
N ALA A 224 -10.62 8.22 -0.73
CA ALA A 224 -9.48 7.33 -0.59
C ALA A 224 -8.86 7.36 0.82
N LEU A 225 -8.63 8.57 1.34
CA LEU A 225 -8.16 8.79 2.71
C LEU A 225 -9.09 8.14 3.73
N CYS A 226 -10.40 8.42 3.67
CA CYS A 226 -11.37 7.99 4.69
C CYS A 226 -11.53 6.48 4.78
N TRP A 227 -11.63 5.75 3.66
CA TRP A 227 -11.75 4.28 3.75
C TRP A 227 -10.44 3.66 4.24
N ASN A 228 -9.31 4.27 3.91
CA ASN A 228 -8.01 3.79 4.37
C ASN A 228 -7.82 4.04 5.87
N ILE A 229 -8.33 5.17 6.40
CA ILE A 229 -8.43 5.40 7.85
C ILE A 229 -9.23 4.27 8.51
N GLY A 230 -10.41 3.93 7.98
CA GLY A 230 -11.27 2.90 8.57
C GLY A 230 -10.59 1.53 8.66
N ILE A 231 -10.03 1.09 7.54
CA ILE A 231 -9.34 -0.20 7.45
C ILE A 231 -8.13 -0.26 8.37
N TYR A 232 -7.25 0.75 8.32
CA TYR A 232 -5.99 0.70 9.05
C TYR A 232 -6.09 1.10 10.51
N LEU A 233 -7.19 1.75 10.92
CA LEU A 233 -7.56 1.83 12.33
C LEU A 233 -7.73 0.43 12.89
N ILE A 234 -8.51 -0.42 12.23
CA ILE A 234 -8.74 -1.78 12.72
C ILE A 234 -7.48 -2.63 12.54
N TYR A 235 -6.84 -2.57 11.36
CA TYR A 235 -5.72 -3.45 11.03
C TYR A 235 -4.55 -3.25 12.00
N THR A 236 -4.24 -1.99 12.36
CA THR A 236 -3.15 -1.67 13.28
C THR A 236 -3.31 -2.35 14.64
N TYR A 237 -4.55 -2.49 15.13
CA TYR A 237 -4.85 -3.06 16.44
C TYR A 237 -5.51 -4.45 16.34
N VAL A 238 -5.45 -5.10 15.18
CA VAL A 238 -6.18 -6.35 14.95
C VAL A 238 -5.69 -7.47 15.87
N ALA A 239 -4.38 -7.57 16.13
CA ALA A 239 -3.86 -8.55 17.09
C ALA A 239 -4.39 -8.31 18.50
N VAL A 240 -4.47 -7.04 18.94
CA VAL A 240 -5.06 -6.68 20.25
C VAL A 240 -6.52 -7.15 20.34
N ILE A 241 -7.31 -6.88 19.30
CA ILE A 241 -8.72 -7.29 19.22
C ILE A 241 -8.83 -8.83 19.30
N LEU A 242 -8.00 -9.54 18.53
CA LEU A 242 -8.04 -11.00 18.45
C LEU A 242 -7.58 -11.66 19.76
N GLN A 243 -6.49 -11.18 20.36
CA GLN A 243 -6.00 -11.71 21.65
C GLN A 243 -7.01 -11.43 22.77
N HIS A 244 -7.65 -10.25 22.77
CA HIS A 244 -8.70 -9.92 23.73
C HIS A 244 -9.92 -10.82 23.59
N ASN A 245 -10.43 -11.01 22.36
CA ASN A 245 -11.67 -11.75 22.12
C ASN A 245 -11.49 -13.28 22.20
N LEU A 246 -10.41 -13.81 21.64
CA LEU A 246 -10.16 -15.26 21.55
C LEU A 246 -9.35 -15.82 22.71
N ARG A 247 -8.71 -14.95 23.52
CA ARG A 247 -7.81 -15.34 24.62
C ARG A 247 -6.66 -16.25 24.15
N ILE A 248 -6.13 -15.95 22.97
CA ILE A 248 -4.97 -16.62 22.38
C ILE A 248 -3.76 -15.69 22.41
N SER A 249 -2.56 -16.25 22.32
CA SER A 249 -1.31 -15.50 22.20
C SER A 249 -0.83 -15.40 20.74
N ASP A 250 -0.98 -16.47 19.96
CA ASP A 250 -0.54 -16.53 18.55
C ASP A 250 -1.66 -16.09 17.60
N THR A 251 -1.44 -14.98 16.91
CA THR A 251 -2.36 -14.44 15.91
C THR A 251 -1.87 -14.61 14.48
N SER A 252 -0.65 -15.12 14.28
CA SER A 252 0.02 -15.21 12.98
C SER A 252 -0.82 -15.91 11.91
N SER A 253 -1.48 -17.00 12.28
CA SER A 253 -2.29 -17.82 11.37
C SER A 253 -3.56 -17.08 10.89
N LEU A 254 -4.10 -16.17 11.72
CA LEU A 254 -5.23 -15.31 11.36
C LEU A 254 -4.82 -14.19 10.38
N PHE A 255 -3.59 -13.70 10.48
CA PHE A 255 -3.04 -12.79 9.46
C PHE A 255 -2.88 -13.48 8.10
N VAL A 256 -2.63 -14.80 8.05
CA VAL A 256 -2.61 -15.55 6.78
C VAL A 256 -3.97 -15.47 6.11
N ALA A 257 -5.06 -15.63 6.87
CA ALA A 257 -6.42 -15.52 6.35
C ALA A 257 -6.67 -14.16 5.71
N PHE A 258 -6.33 -13.07 6.42
CA PHE A 258 -6.43 -11.71 5.89
C PHE A 258 -5.62 -11.52 4.61
N GLY A 259 -4.34 -11.92 4.61
CA GLY A 259 -3.47 -11.73 3.47
C GLY A 259 -3.86 -12.58 2.25
N LEU A 260 -4.32 -13.81 2.44
CA LEU A 260 -4.88 -14.63 1.35
C LEU A 260 -6.15 -14.00 0.77
N GLY A 261 -7.01 -13.47 1.64
CA GLY A 261 -8.16 -12.67 1.24
C GLY A 261 -7.73 -11.50 0.35
N LEU A 262 -6.75 -10.71 0.81
CA LEU A 262 -6.21 -9.57 0.07
C LEU A 262 -5.70 -9.96 -1.31
N VAL A 263 -4.94 -11.06 -1.42
CA VAL A 263 -4.45 -11.58 -2.70
C VAL A 263 -5.61 -11.91 -3.65
N VAL A 264 -6.62 -12.66 -3.17
CA VAL A 264 -7.80 -13.04 -3.97
C VAL A 264 -8.61 -11.81 -4.40
N GLY A 265 -8.81 -10.87 -3.49
CA GLY A 265 -9.50 -9.61 -3.75
C GLY A 265 -8.78 -8.77 -4.80
N SER A 266 -7.48 -8.56 -4.65
CA SER A 266 -6.69 -7.79 -5.62
C SER A 266 -6.64 -8.46 -6.98
N TRP A 267 -6.54 -9.79 -7.05
CA TRP A 267 -6.54 -10.51 -8.32
C TRP A 267 -7.89 -10.41 -9.06
N SER A 268 -9.00 -10.54 -8.33
CA SER A 268 -10.35 -10.43 -8.91
C SER A 268 -10.78 -8.99 -9.22
N SER A 269 -10.16 -7.99 -8.59
CA SER A 269 -10.53 -6.58 -8.71
C SER A 269 -10.48 -6.03 -10.15
N GLY A 270 -9.46 -6.42 -10.94
CA GLY A 270 -9.33 -6.00 -12.35
C GLY A 270 -10.46 -6.57 -13.21
N GLN A 271 -10.74 -7.87 -13.08
CA GLN A 271 -11.80 -8.54 -13.83
C GLN A 271 -13.18 -7.96 -13.52
N LEU A 272 -13.44 -7.62 -12.26
CA LEU A 272 -14.69 -6.97 -11.85
C LEU A 272 -14.78 -5.53 -12.38
N ALA A 273 -13.66 -4.78 -12.34
CA ALA A 273 -13.60 -3.42 -12.88
C ALA A 273 -13.85 -3.40 -14.39
N ASP A 274 -13.27 -4.34 -15.13
CA ASP A 274 -13.44 -4.45 -16.58
C ASP A 274 -14.89 -4.82 -16.95
N ARG A 275 -15.50 -5.74 -16.19
CA ARG A 275 -16.86 -6.24 -16.47
C ARG A 275 -17.97 -5.28 -16.07
N PHE A 276 -17.82 -4.58 -14.94
CA PHE A 276 -18.89 -3.77 -14.34
C PHE A 276 -18.57 -2.28 -14.26
N GLY A 277 -17.41 -1.86 -14.78
CA GLY A 277 -16.85 -0.52 -14.60
C GLY A 277 -16.28 -0.31 -13.21
N ALA A 278 -15.41 0.69 -13.03
CA ALA A 278 -14.73 0.94 -11.75
C ALA A 278 -15.67 1.38 -10.60
N GLN A 279 -16.83 1.99 -10.90
CA GLN A 279 -17.67 2.60 -9.86
C GLN A 279 -18.49 1.60 -9.06
N ARG A 280 -19.06 0.57 -9.72
CA ARG A 280 -19.95 -0.40 -9.07
C ARG A 280 -19.21 -1.31 -8.08
N PRO A 281 -18.08 -1.94 -8.43
CA PRO A 281 -17.30 -2.75 -7.49
C PRO A 281 -16.82 -1.94 -6.29
N LEU A 282 -16.41 -0.68 -6.51
CA LEU A 282 -15.98 0.20 -5.44
C LEU A 282 -17.13 0.52 -4.46
N LEU A 283 -18.32 0.86 -4.98
CA LEU A 283 -19.51 1.10 -4.14
C LEU A 283 -19.89 -0.13 -3.31
N ILE A 284 -19.96 -1.31 -3.94
CA ILE A 284 -20.30 -2.57 -3.29
C ILE A 284 -19.25 -2.90 -2.21
N SER A 285 -17.97 -2.73 -2.53
CA SER A 285 -16.88 -3.01 -1.58
C SER A 285 -16.92 -2.08 -0.38
N LEU A 286 -17.19 -0.78 -0.56
CA LEU A 286 -17.33 0.17 0.56
C LEU A 286 -18.51 -0.19 1.48
N ILE A 287 -19.68 -0.54 0.91
CA ILE A 287 -20.84 -0.97 1.70
C ILE A 287 -20.52 -2.27 2.47
N ALA A 288 -19.91 -3.24 1.78
CA ALA A 288 -19.54 -4.50 2.41
C ALA A 288 -18.47 -4.31 3.50
N LEU A 289 -17.51 -3.39 3.32
CA LEU A 289 -16.53 -3.05 4.36
C LEU A 289 -17.19 -2.47 5.61
N ILE A 290 -18.16 -1.57 5.46
CA ILE A 290 -18.92 -1.03 6.60
C ILE A 290 -19.59 -2.16 7.39
N ILE A 291 -20.20 -3.12 6.70
CA ILE A 291 -20.88 -4.26 7.34
C ILE A 291 -19.88 -5.18 8.03
N ILE A 292 -18.78 -5.53 7.35
CA ILE A 292 -17.74 -6.40 7.92
C ILE A 292 -17.11 -5.74 9.15
N GLU A 293 -16.78 -4.46 9.10
CA GLU A 293 -16.15 -3.75 10.21
C GLU A 293 -17.12 -3.58 11.39
N ALA A 294 -18.40 -3.29 11.14
CA ALA A 294 -19.42 -3.22 12.19
C ALA A 294 -19.67 -4.58 12.87
N THR A 295 -19.51 -5.69 12.15
CA THR A 295 -19.76 -7.04 12.66
C THR A 295 -18.49 -7.75 13.15
N LEU A 296 -17.29 -7.21 12.88
CA LEU A 296 -16.00 -7.83 13.17
C LEU A 296 -15.87 -8.28 14.63
N ALA A 297 -16.16 -7.39 15.58
CA ALA A 297 -16.06 -7.69 17.01
C ALA A 297 -17.04 -8.78 17.49
N LEU A 298 -18.18 -8.95 16.80
CA LEU A 298 -19.19 -9.96 17.12
C LEU A 298 -18.79 -11.34 16.58
N VAL A 299 -18.14 -11.37 15.41
CA VAL A 299 -17.75 -12.60 14.71
C VAL A 299 -16.42 -13.16 15.22
N THR A 300 -15.53 -12.30 15.74
CA THR A 300 -14.21 -12.68 16.29
C THR A 300 -14.29 -13.33 17.68
N THR A 301 -15.42 -13.95 18.02
CA THR A 301 -15.63 -14.71 19.27
C THR A 301 -15.22 -16.18 19.16
N THR A 302 -15.05 -16.68 17.93
CA THR A 302 -14.57 -18.05 17.66
C THR A 302 -13.41 -18.03 16.67
N PHE A 303 -12.57 -19.06 16.72
CA PHE A 303 -11.42 -19.17 15.83
C PHE A 303 -11.86 -19.25 14.35
N ILE A 304 -12.85 -20.10 14.05
CA ILE A 304 -13.39 -20.26 12.69
C ILE A 304 -14.03 -18.96 12.20
N GLY A 305 -14.82 -18.30 13.04
CA GLY A 305 -15.42 -17.00 12.71
C GLY A 305 -14.36 -15.95 12.37
N SER A 306 -13.28 -15.90 13.15
CA SER A 306 -12.15 -14.98 12.94
C SER A 306 -11.42 -15.24 11.62
N TYR A 307 -11.19 -16.50 11.26
CA TYR A 307 -10.62 -16.86 9.95
C TYR A 307 -11.48 -16.37 8.79
N LEU A 308 -12.78 -16.66 8.84
CA LEU A 308 -13.72 -16.32 7.76
C LEU A 308 -13.84 -14.81 7.61
N ILE A 309 -14.04 -14.08 8.72
CA ILE A 309 -14.24 -12.62 8.65
C ILE A 309 -12.97 -11.90 8.21
N LEU A 310 -11.78 -12.34 8.66
CA LEU A 310 -10.53 -11.73 8.22
C LEU A 310 -10.21 -12.02 6.75
N PHE A 311 -10.49 -13.23 6.27
CA PHE A 311 -10.36 -13.55 4.85
C PHE A 311 -11.30 -12.68 3.99
N LEU A 312 -12.57 -12.58 4.37
CA LEU A 312 -13.54 -11.74 3.67
C LEU A 312 -13.15 -10.27 3.73
N TRP A 313 -12.71 -9.78 4.90
CA TRP A 313 -12.25 -8.41 5.07
C TRP A 313 -11.06 -8.11 4.15
N GLY A 314 -10.03 -8.95 4.17
CA GLY A 314 -8.88 -8.86 3.27
C GLY A 314 -9.30 -8.84 1.80
N ALA A 315 -10.22 -9.72 1.39
CA ALA A 315 -10.74 -9.75 0.02
C ALA A 315 -11.43 -8.44 -0.38
N LEU A 316 -12.24 -7.85 0.51
CA LEU A 316 -12.85 -6.55 0.25
C LEU A 316 -11.81 -5.42 0.16
N VAL A 317 -10.79 -5.41 1.04
CA VAL A 317 -9.69 -4.44 0.96
C VAL A 317 -8.99 -4.55 -0.41
N GLY A 318 -8.74 -5.77 -0.87
CA GLY A 318 -8.08 -6.04 -2.15
C GLY A 318 -8.90 -5.59 -3.35
N LEU A 319 -10.24 -5.69 -3.26
CA LEU A 319 -11.18 -5.27 -4.30
C LEU A 319 -11.24 -3.76 -4.51
N VAL A 320 -10.97 -2.94 -3.49
CA VAL A 320 -11.06 -1.47 -3.57
C VAL A 320 -9.92 -0.85 -4.40
N PHE A 321 -8.73 -1.46 -4.39
CA PHE A 321 -7.50 -0.82 -4.88
C PHE A 321 -7.53 -0.50 -6.38
N ILE A 322 -7.73 -1.50 -7.25
CA ILE A 322 -7.69 -1.30 -8.72
C ILE A 322 -8.83 -0.40 -9.23
N PRO A 323 -10.10 -0.59 -8.82
CA PRO A 323 -11.18 0.31 -9.23
C PRO A 323 -10.93 1.77 -8.85
N GLN A 324 -10.33 2.03 -7.67
CA GLN A 324 -9.96 3.38 -7.27
C GLN A 324 -8.90 3.98 -8.21
N GLN A 325 -7.86 3.24 -8.57
CA GLN A 325 -6.84 3.71 -9.52
C GLN A 325 -7.45 3.98 -10.90
N HIS A 326 -8.25 3.04 -11.43
CA HIS A 326 -8.92 3.21 -12.73
C HIS A 326 -9.82 4.44 -12.75
N ARG A 327 -10.58 4.67 -11.67
CA ARG A 327 -11.46 5.83 -11.55
C ARG A 327 -10.68 7.15 -11.57
N LEU A 328 -9.59 7.24 -10.82
CA LEU A 328 -8.74 8.44 -10.79
C LEU A 328 -8.16 8.74 -12.18
N LEU A 329 -7.72 7.72 -12.90
CA LEU A 329 -7.22 7.86 -14.27
C LEU A 329 -8.30 8.32 -15.25
N SER A 330 -9.56 7.92 -15.04
CA SER A 330 -10.68 8.37 -15.89
C SER A 330 -11.11 9.82 -15.65
N ILE A 331 -10.79 10.41 -14.48
CA ILE A 331 -11.19 11.78 -14.14
C ILE A 331 -10.29 12.80 -14.84
N ALA A 332 -8.98 12.57 -14.86
CA ALA A 332 -8.02 13.48 -15.48
C ALA A 332 -6.82 12.72 -16.07
N PRO A 333 -6.99 12.11 -17.27
CA PRO A 333 -5.97 11.30 -17.93
C PRO A 333 -4.65 12.05 -18.16
N GLU A 334 -4.72 13.36 -18.44
CA GLU A 334 -3.55 14.22 -18.70
C GLU A 334 -2.61 14.39 -17.49
N HIS A 335 -3.11 14.07 -16.29
CA HIS A 335 -2.37 14.19 -15.03
C HIS A 335 -2.20 12.85 -14.31
N ALA A 336 -2.36 11.73 -15.04
CA ALA A 336 -2.33 10.37 -14.50
C ALA A 336 -1.24 10.14 -13.45
N ASN A 337 0.03 10.38 -13.80
CA ASN A 337 1.16 10.13 -12.89
C ASN A 337 1.11 10.97 -11.61
N VAL A 338 0.63 12.22 -11.69
CA VAL A 338 0.52 13.11 -10.53
C VAL A 338 -0.64 12.68 -9.62
N ILE A 339 -1.77 12.31 -10.21
CA ILE A 339 -2.96 11.88 -9.46
C ILE A 339 -2.71 10.55 -8.75
N LEU A 340 -2.05 9.59 -9.41
CA LEU A 340 -1.67 8.32 -8.78
C LEU A 340 -0.71 8.55 -7.60
N ALA A 341 0.24 9.50 -7.73
CA ALA A 341 1.14 9.86 -6.65
C ALA A 341 0.39 10.51 -5.47
N LEU A 342 -0.52 11.45 -5.74
CA LEU A 342 -1.38 12.06 -4.72
C LEU A 342 -2.28 11.03 -4.03
N ASN A 343 -2.81 10.06 -4.79
CA ASN A 343 -3.58 8.97 -4.23
C ASN A 343 -2.74 8.12 -3.28
N ASN A 344 -1.54 7.72 -3.68
CA ASN A 344 -0.65 6.97 -2.81
C ASN A 344 -0.33 7.74 -1.52
N SER A 345 -0.06 9.04 -1.59
CA SER A 345 0.09 9.89 -0.40
C SER A 345 -1.17 9.89 0.46
N ALA A 346 -2.36 10.02 -0.13
CA ALA A 346 -3.64 9.95 0.59
C ALA A 346 -3.86 8.60 1.28
N LEU A 347 -3.50 7.48 0.63
CA LEU A 347 -3.58 6.15 1.25
C LEU A 347 -2.68 6.07 2.49
N TYR A 348 -1.41 6.44 2.39
CA TYR A 348 -0.47 6.39 3.53
C TYR A 348 -0.81 7.38 4.65
N LEU A 349 -1.34 8.56 4.32
CA LEU A 349 -1.92 9.47 5.32
C LEU A 349 -3.15 8.83 6.00
N GLY A 350 -3.91 8.03 5.28
CA GLY A 350 -5.02 7.26 5.84
C GLY A 350 -4.54 6.16 6.78
N ILE A 351 -3.48 5.41 6.43
CA ILE A 351 -2.82 4.47 7.35
C ILE A 351 -2.37 5.18 8.63
N ALA A 352 -1.69 6.33 8.47
CA ALA A 352 -1.21 7.11 9.60
C ALA A 352 -2.35 7.62 10.49
N GLY A 353 -3.40 8.14 9.87
CA GLY A 353 -4.60 8.63 10.54
C GLY A 353 -5.37 7.52 11.24
N GLY A 354 -5.55 6.36 10.61
CA GLY A 354 -6.20 5.19 11.21
C GLY A 354 -5.47 4.71 12.47
N ALA A 355 -4.15 4.51 12.37
CA ALA A 355 -3.33 4.13 13.51
C ALA A 355 -3.36 5.18 14.64
N ALA A 356 -3.31 6.48 14.29
CA ALA A 356 -3.35 7.57 15.27
C ALA A 356 -4.69 7.65 15.98
N ILE A 357 -5.80 7.66 15.23
CA ILE A 357 -7.17 7.72 15.75
C ILE A 357 -7.46 6.49 16.61
N GLY A 358 -7.08 5.29 16.15
CA GLY A 358 -7.27 4.07 16.95
C GLY A 358 -6.50 4.11 18.27
N GLY A 359 -5.27 4.64 18.26
CA GLY A 359 -4.47 4.76 19.47
C GLY A 359 -5.04 5.75 20.47
N LEU A 360 -5.55 6.89 19.98
CA LEU A 360 -6.27 7.85 20.81
C LEU A 360 -7.59 7.28 21.36
N ALA A 361 -8.32 6.53 20.52
CA ALA A 361 -9.59 5.90 20.90
C ALA A 361 -9.41 4.86 22.01
N LEU A 362 -8.32 4.10 22.02
CA LEU A 362 -8.03 3.12 23.07
C LEU A 362 -7.93 3.71 24.49
N HIS A 363 -7.75 5.03 24.63
CA HIS A 363 -7.79 5.69 25.95
C HIS A 363 -9.21 5.90 26.49
N VAL A 364 -10.23 5.88 25.63
CA VAL A 364 -11.60 6.29 25.97
C VAL A 364 -12.65 5.24 25.64
N VAL A 365 -12.36 4.29 24.76
CA VAL A 365 -13.27 3.19 24.41
C VAL A 365 -12.58 1.83 24.53
N PRO A 366 -13.35 0.75 24.83
CA PRO A 366 -12.86 -0.62 24.75
C PRO A 366 -12.29 -0.97 23.36
N VAL A 367 -11.34 -1.91 23.31
CA VAL A 367 -10.73 -2.37 22.05
C VAL A 367 -11.77 -2.88 21.03
N SER A 368 -12.85 -3.51 21.51
CA SER A 368 -13.95 -4.00 20.68
C SER A 368 -14.71 -2.88 19.96
N HIS A 369 -14.67 -1.64 20.48
CA HIS A 369 -15.35 -0.50 19.87
C HIS A 369 -14.56 0.14 18.73
N LEU A 370 -13.28 -0.20 18.54
CA LEU A 370 -12.48 0.30 17.42
C LEU A 370 -13.10 -0.05 16.06
N SER A 371 -13.76 -1.21 15.95
CA SER A 371 -14.37 -1.65 14.69
C SER A 371 -15.53 -0.76 14.25
N TRP A 372 -16.26 -0.16 15.19
CA TRP A 372 -17.31 0.82 14.90
C TRP A 372 -16.75 2.16 14.42
N ILE A 373 -15.61 2.60 14.97
CA ILE A 373 -14.94 3.81 14.52
C ILE A 373 -14.40 3.61 13.09
N GLY A 374 -13.86 2.42 12.80
CA GLY A 374 -13.47 2.03 11.44
C GLY A 374 -14.66 2.09 10.47
N ALA A 375 -15.77 1.45 10.83
CA ALA A 375 -17.00 1.44 10.04
C ALA A 375 -17.55 2.87 9.79
N ALA A 376 -17.46 3.77 10.78
CA ALA A 376 -17.85 5.16 10.64
C ALA A 376 -16.94 5.93 9.65
N ALA A 377 -15.64 5.66 9.64
CA ALA A 377 -14.71 6.23 8.66
C ALA A 377 -15.00 5.70 7.24
N CYS A 378 -15.30 4.41 7.10
CA CYS A 378 -15.76 3.82 5.82
C CYS A 378 -17.12 4.40 5.37
N LEU A 379 -18.03 4.71 6.29
CA LEU A 379 -19.28 5.42 5.97
C LEU A 379 -19.01 6.83 5.44
N LEU A 380 -18.09 7.57 6.07
CA LEU A 380 -17.66 8.88 5.56
C LEU A 380 -17.02 8.77 4.17
N ALA A 381 -16.26 7.70 3.92
CA ALA A 381 -15.70 7.40 2.61
C ALA A 381 -16.80 7.15 1.56
N LEU A 382 -17.84 6.41 1.92
CA LEU A 382 -19.00 6.17 1.05
C LEU A 382 -19.74 7.48 0.74
N VAL A 383 -19.96 8.33 1.73
CA VAL A 383 -20.62 9.63 1.55
C VAL A 383 -19.81 10.52 0.61
N THR A 384 -18.51 10.69 0.87
CA THR A 384 -17.61 11.50 0.02
C THR A 384 -17.48 10.92 -1.39
N PHE A 385 -17.48 9.60 -1.53
CA PHE A 385 -17.53 8.91 -2.82
C PHE A 385 -18.80 9.25 -3.61
N LEU A 386 -19.97 9.16 -2.99
CA LEU A 386 -21.26 9.51 -3.63
C LEU A 386 -21.31 10.98 -4.05
N PHE A 387 -20.79 11.90 -3.22
CA PHE A 387 -20.68 13.32 -3.60
C PHE A 387 -19.75 13.53 -4.80
N SER A 388 -18.60 12.83 -4.83
CA SER A 388 -17.67 12.88 -5.95
C SER A 388 -18.30 12.40 -7.27
N LEU A 389 -19.17 11.37 -7.22
CA LEU A 389 -19.94 10.93 -8.39
C LEU A 389 -20.91 12.01 -8.88
N ARG A 390 -21.61 12.69 -7.97
CA ARG A 390 -22.55 13.77 -8.33
C ARG A 390 -21.82 14.95 -9.00
N LEU A 391 -20.65 15.33 -8.51
CA LEU A 391 -19.83 16.40 -9.09
C LEU A 391 -19.35 16.03 -10.50
N SER A 392 -18.94 14.78 -10.71
CA SER A 392 -18.50 14.28 -12.02
C SER A 392 -19.62 14.31 -13.06
N ALA A 393 -20.85 13.98 -12.64
CA ALA A 393 -22.04 14.03 -13.50
C ALA A 393 -22.43 15.47 -13.89
N HIS A 394 -22.28 16.44 -12.97
CA HIS A 394 -22.56 17.85 -13.26
C HIS A 394 -21.53 18.47 -14.19
N SER A 395 -20.25 18.11 -14.06
CA SER A 395 -19.19 18.61 -14.94
C SER A 395 -19.40 18.16 -16.39
N LYS A 396 -19.79 16.90 -16.63
CA LYS A 396 -20.11 16.39 -17.98
C LYS A 396 -21.33 17.05 -18.60
N LYS A 397 -22.29 17.50 -17.78
CA LYS A 397 -23.53 18.14 -18.25
C LYS A 397 -23.35 19.63 -18.55
N ALA A 398 -22.31 20.26 -17.99
CA ALA A 398 -21.98 21.66 -18.20
C ALA A 398 -21.07 21.92 -19.42
N ASP A 399 -20.50 20.87 -20.01
CA ASP A 399 -19.62 20.94 -21.19
C ASP A 399 -20.22 20.11 -22.35
N PRO A 400 -21.24 20.63 -23.07
CA PRO A 400 -21.91 19.92 -24.16
C PRO A 400 -21.04 19.74 -25.41
N ASP A 401 -19.89 20.42 -25.52
CA ASP A 401 -19.02 20.34 -26.71
C ASP A 401 -18.21 19.04 -26.79
N THR A 402 -18.10 18.29 -25.69
CA THR A 402 -17.48 16.94 -25.69
C THR A 402 -18.34 15.87 -26.37
N GLU A 403 -19.66 16.04 -26.47
CA GLU A 403 -20.57 15.05 -27.07
C GLU A 403 -20.60 15.13 -28.61
N VAL A 404 -20.12 16.25 -29.19
CA VAL A 404 -20.12 16.49 -30.64
C VAL A 404 -18.88 15.91 -31.33
N GLN A 405 -17.77 15.70 -30.62
CA GLN A 405 -16.53 15.17 -31.21
C GLN A 405 -16.54 13.64 -31.45
N ASP A 406 -17.36 12.87 -30.73
CA ASP A 406 -17.48 11.42 -30.95
C ASP A 406 -18.37 11.05 -32.17
N ILE A 407 -19.10 12.03 -32.75
CA ILE A 407 -19.99 11.80 -33.91
C ILE A 407 -19.31 12.14 -35.25
N THR A 408 -18.15 12.81 -35.24
CA THR A 408 -17.55 13.37 -36.48
C THR A 408 -16.28 12.70 -36.99
N VAL A 409 -15.85 11.57 -36.43
CA VAL A 409 -14.73 10.79 -36.98
C VAL A 409 -15.19 9.39 -37.42
N ALA A 410 -15.98 9.37 -38.49
CA ALA A 410 -16.12 8.20 -39.36
C ALA A 410 -16.11 8.67 -40.82
N PRO A 411 -15.06 8.29 -41.56
CA PRO A 411 -15.24 7.78 -42.92
C PRO A 411 -14.95 6.28 -42.99
#